data_AF-A0A1G3BMS5-F1
#
_entry.id   AF-A0A1G3BMS5-F1
#
_cell.length_a   1.000
_cell.length_b   1.000
_cell.length_c   1.000
_cell.angle_alpha   90.00
_cell.angle_beta   90.00
_cell.angle_gamma   90.00
#
_symmetry.space_group_name_H-M   'P 1'
#
loop_
_entity.id
_entity.type
_entity.pdbx_description
1 polymer ?
#
loop_
_entity_poly.entity_id
_entity_poly.type
_entity_poly.pdbx_seq_one_letter_code
_entity_poly.pdbx_strand_id
1 'polypeptide(L)' 'MLKLCRAHLHHIQNSVFEGEITEGKLEALKIKAKKIMNEEDGDSLILFKSRNEKWLDKEVVGAEKRTVENIL' A
#
# COMPACT_ATOMS: atom_id res chain seq x y z
N MET A 1 -4.51 -10.59 0.26
CA MET A 1 -3.84 -9.28 0.07
C MET A 1 -3.98 -8.33 1.27
N LEU A 2 -5.19 -7.94 1.69
CA LEU A 2 -5.43 -6.96 2.76
C LEU A 2 -4.60 -7.15 4.05
N LYS A 3 -4.62 -8.36 4.63
CA LYS A 3 -3.86 -8.67 5.86
C LYS A 3 -2.35 -8.50 5.68
N LEU A 4 -1.84 -8.86 4.49
CA LEU A 4 -0.42 -8.73 4.17
C LEU A 4 -0.03 -7.25 4.11
N CYS A 5 -0.75 -6.42 3.34
CA CYS A 5 -0.42 -5.00 3.22
C CYS A 5 -0.54 -4.23 4.55
N ARG A 6 -1.54 -4.55 5.39
CA ARG A 6 -1.72 -3.94 6.72
C ARG A 6 -0.59 -4.24 7.71
N ALA A 7 0.20 -5.27 7.48
CA ALA A 7 1.38 -5.57 8.31
C ALA A 7 2.58 -4.67 7.96
N HIS A 8 2.52 -3.94 6.85
CA HIS A 8 3.63 -3.16 6.32
C HIS A 8 3.30 -1.67 6.10
N LEU A 9 2.03 -1.33 5.85
CA LEU A 9 1.57 -0.01 5.40
C LEU A 9 0.23 0.36 6.05
N HIS A 10 -0.07 1.65 6.10
CA HIS A 10 -1.35 2.20 6.53
C HIS A 10 -2.42 1.98 5.45
N HIS A 11 -3.60 1.52 5.85
CA HIS A 11 -4.72 1.30 4.95
C HIS A 11 -5.57 2.57 4.87
N ILE A 12 -5.56 3.25 3.73
CA ILE A 12 -6.20 4.58 3.57
C ILE A 12 -7.51 4.51 2.78
N GLN A 13 -7.62 3.58 1.83
CA GLN A 13 -8.81 3.36 1.02
C GLN A 13 -8.90 1.88 0.63
N ASN A 14 -10.06 1.42 0.17
CA ASN A 14 -10.23 0.09 -0.40
C ASN A 14 -9.11 -0.23 -1.40
N SER A 15 -8.31 -1.24 -1.07
CA SER A 15 -7.18 -1.71 -1.88
C SER A 15 -6.02 -0.71 -2.05
N VAL A 16 -5.98 0.37 -1.27
CA VAL A 16 -4.90 1.37 -1.30
C VAL A 16 -4.21 1.46 0.06
N PHE A 17 -2.88 1.42 0.04
CA PHE A 17 -2.04 1.47 1.24
C PHE A 17 -0.87 2.41 1.03
N GLU A 18 -0.42 3.06 2.10
CA GLU A 18 0.72 3.99 2.07
C GLU A 18 1.54 3.95 3.35
N GLY A 19 2.78 4.43 3.28
CA GLY A 19 3.68 4.52 4.41
C GLY A 19 5.12 4.24 4.03
N GLU A 20 6.01 4.52 4.97
CA GLU A 20 7.43 4.24 4.81
C GLU A 20 7.71 2.74 4.88
N ILE A 21 8.52 2.24 3.95
CA ILE A 21 8.95 0.85 3.92
C ILE A 21 10.39 0.77 3.43
N THR A 22 11.21 -0.02 4.13
CA THR A 22 12.59 -0.26 3.69
C THR A 22 12.61 -1.14 2.45
N GLU A 23 13.62 -1.00 1.59
CA GLU A 23 13.70 -1.77 0.34
C GLU A 23 13.66 -3.28 0.60
N GLY A 24 14.35 -3.78 1.63
CA GLY A 24 14.31 -5.19 2.00
C GLY A 24 12.91 -5.67 2.44
N LYS A 25 12.17 -4.87 3.20
CA LYS A 25 10.78 -5.19 3.57
C LYS A 25 9.84 -5.14 2.36
N LEU A 26 10.10 -4.22 1.42
CA LEU A 26 9.34 -4.12 0.18
C LEU A 26 9.57 -5.30 -0.76
N GLU A 27 10.81 -5.79 -0.88
CA GLU A 27 11.08 -7.04 -1.59
C GLU A 27 10.36 -8.23 -0.95
N ALA A 28 10.41 -8.34 0.38
CA ALA A 28 9.69 -9.39 1.10
C ALA A 28 8.16 -9.30 0.90
N LEU A 29 7.61 -8.08 0.88
CA LEU A 29 6.19 -7.84 0.58
C LEU A 29 5.83 -8.32 -0.83
N LYS A 30 6.64 -7.96 -1.85
CA LYS A 30 6.41 -8.39 -3.24
C LYS A 30 6.43 -9.91 -3.38
N ILE A 31 7.40 -10.59 -2.76
CA ILE A 31 7.48 -12.06 -2.79
C ILE A 31 6.25 -12.69 -2.16
N LYS A 32 5.82 -12.19 -1.00
CA LYS A 32 4.61 -12.70 -0.32
C LYS A 32 3.34 -12.39 -1.10
N ALA A 33 3.26 -11.22 -1.75
CA ALA A 33 2.12 -10.82 -2.58
C ALA A 33 1.94 -11.75 -3.78
N LYS A 34 3.03 -12.06 -4.50
CA LYS A 34 3.00 -13.01 -5.64
C LYS A 34 2.54 -14.42 -5.27
N LYS A 35 2.76 -14.86 -4.03
CA LYS A 35 2.26 -16.15 -3.54
C LYS A 35 0.75 -16.16 -3.25
N ILE A 36 0.13 -14.99 -3.16
CA ILE A 36 -1.29 -14.82 -2.82
C ILE A 36 -2.11 -14.47 -4.07
N MET A 37 -1.53 -13.71 -5.00
CA MET A 37 -2.18 -13.25 -6.23
C MET A 37 -2.30 -14.39 -7.23
N ASN A 38 -3.41 -14.42 -7.98
CA ASN A 38 -3.49 -15.20 -9.20
C ASN A 38 -3.21 -14.32 -10.42
N GLU A 39 -1.95 -14.31 -10.88
CA GLU A 39 -1.53 -13.51 -12.03
C GLU A 39 -2.22 -13.96 -13.35
N GLU A 40 -2.66 -15.23 -13.45
CA GLU A 40 -3.38 -15.74 -14.63
C GLU A 40 -4.82 -15.19 -14.71
N ASP A 41 -5.46 -14.97 -13.57
CA ASP A 41 -6.80 -14.37 -13.48
C ASP A 41 -6.76 -12.83 -13.60
N GLY A 42 -5.57 -12.25 -13.75
CA GLY A 42 -5.37 -10.82 -13.92
C GLY A 42 -5.17 -10.02 -12.63
N ASP A 43 -4.89 -10.67 -11.50
CA ASP A 43 -4.52 -9.96 -10.28
C ASP A 43 -3.27 -9.11 -10.51
N SER A 44 -3.30 -7.86 -10.04
CA SER A 44 -2.17 -6.94 -10.15
C SER A 44 -1.92 -6.18 -8.86
N LEU A 45 -0.66 -5.80 -8.66
CA LEU A 45 -0.20 -4.95 -7.58
C LEU A 45 0.65 -3.82 -8.16
N ILE A 46 0.16 -2.58 -8.04
CA ILE A 46 0.85 -1.39 -8.51
C ILE A 46 1.55 -0.73 -7.33
N LEU A 47 2.82 -0.39 -7.51
CA LEU A 47 3.66 0.23 -6.49
C LEU A 47 4.12 1.61 -6.97
N PHE A 48 3.65 2.65 -6.29
CA PHE A 48 4.17 4.01 -6.45
C PHE A 48 5.28 4.23 -5.43
N LYS A 49 6.51 4.47 -5.90
CA LYS A 49 7.67 4.74 -5.04
C LYS A 49 8.10 6.20 -5.21
N SER A 50 8.24 6.93 -4.12
CA SER A 50 8.90 8.24 -4.09
C SER A 50 10.03 8.22 -3.07
N ARG A 51 11.12 8.94 -3.36
CA ARG A 51 12.22 9.16 -2.40
C ARG A 51 11.94 10.31 -1.44
N ASN A 52 10.88 11.08 -1.69
CA ASN A 52 10.53 12.26 -0.91
C ASN A 52 9.01 12.35 -0.84
N GLU A 53 8.47 12.24 0.38
CA GLU A 53 7.04 12.25 0.67
C GLU A 53 6.35 13.53 0.16
N LYS A 54 7.08 14.64 0.09
CA LYS A 54 6.57 15.95 -0.35
C LYS A 54 6.15 16.01 -1.82
N TRP A 55 6.46 14.99 -2.62
CA TRP A 55 6.14 14.95 -4.05
C TRP A 55 4.85 14.18 -4.35
N LEU A 56 4.19 13.64 -3.33
CA LEU A 56 2.93 12.93 -3.49
C LEU A 56 1.77 13.85 -3.09
N ASP A 57 1.32 14.68 -4.03
CA ASP A 57 0.06 15.39 -3.89
C ASP A 57 -1.10 14.39 -3.89
N LYS A 58 -1.87 14.37 -2.79
CA LYS A 58 -3.04 13.51 -2.62
C LYS A 58 -4.27 14.38 -2.53
N GLU A 59 -5.15 14.25 -3.52
CA GLU A 59 -6.48 14.86 -3.49
C GLU A 59 -7.51 13.75 -3.29
N VAL A 60 -8.37 13.90 -2.29
CA VAL A 60 -9.50 12.99 -2.03
C VAL A 60 -10.78 13.69 -2.46
N VAL A 61 -11.43 13.15 -3.49
CA VAL A 61 -12.75 13.60 -3.94
C VAL A 61 -13.81 12.67 -3.35
N GLY A 62 -14.72 13.22 -2.54
CA GLY A 62 -15.80 12.47 -1.89
C GLY A 62 -15.52 12.13 -0.42
N ALA A 63 -16.15 11.08 0.09
CA ALA A 63 -16.04 10.72 1.50
C ALA A 63 -14.75 9.94 1.80
N GLU A 64 -13.92 10.52 2.67
CA GLU A 64 -12.74 9.83 3.21
C GLU A 64 -13.20 8.65 4.08
N LYS A 65 -12.80 7.43 3.69
CA LYS A 65 -13.28 6.20 4.35
C LYS A 65 -12.51 5.87 5.62
N ARG A 66 -11.30 6.41 5.78
CA ARG A 66 -10.41 6.14 6.91
C ARG A 66 -9.58 7.39 7.18
N THR A 67 -9.80 8.01 8.32
CA THR A 67 -8.86 9.00 8.86
C THR A 67 -7.55 8.29 9.18
N VAL A 68 -6.44 8.83 8.69
CA VAL A 68 -5.11 8.40 9.12
C VAL A 68 -4.92 8.89 10.55
N GLU A 69 -5.41 8.11 11.52
CA GLU A 69 -5.08 8.36 12.92
C GLU A 69 -3.60 8.06 13.12
N ASN A 70 -2.80 9.11 13.28
CA ASN A 70 -1.44 9.00 13.76
C ASN A 70 -1.48 8.30 15.13
N ILE A 71 -1.05 7.04 15.18
CA ILE A 71 -0.74 6.40 16.45
C ILE A 71 0.59 6.98 16.89
N LEU A 72 0.55 7.81 17.95
CA LEU A 72 1.70 8.36 18.67
C LEU A 72 2.61 7.25 19.22
#